data_AF-A0A816FGN6-F1
#
_entry.id   AF-A0A816FGN6-F1
#
_cell.length_a   1.000
_cell.length_b   1.000
_cell.length_c   1.000
_cell.angle_alpha   90.00
_cell.angle_beta   90.00
_cell.angle_gamma   90.00
#
_symmetry.space_group_name_H-M   'P 1'
#
loop_
_entity.id
_entity.type
_entity.pdbx_description
1 polymer ?
#
loop_
_entity_poly.entity_id
_entity_poly.type
_entity_poly.pdbx_seq_one_letter_code
_entity_poly.pdbx_strand_id
1 'polypeptide(L)'
;INYHQQLIIKEMIVRHLFYWFPNRIHNYNLFISSEDEYEYDTYQSKDPTTLLKQQRYTTWLYVFLLIIFLYVLFFVALLNPQRRTVTIQNITPTLFEQLSFEHGETLSCPCSTITMSYNTFVTSNISSHAVCSSVFVSREWIEAMYIEDASRYAAMDFRTTAKSQFDLLAALCTASKDAVSQALQNMDNQELVTVQLLAAKDVQSEVRANVDFILTMALSQVTSILNFLQVLYRSNTLVSALNTNSLIIFHDMSALGSPSRILMGSLYYSNITFDFNDTAFELSCSYKNPSVPAGIFAMPDPIEEGSRAFWFNVPLYRELFVFAMIDGFFGGCTPLDALLASTLDCLYNLECLNILPAYFPRLNQTNHLWNNKLPPTQRRNVSVKNLIESFFIENQSSEVNYKNYFDRCDPSFCTYTTTDQVNFSYIITLLISLYGGLTAILRLIAPFLVYLVLTIKGRSSKITMNHERWSIYIRQLGQWIKQLNLFKSASNRTRNDIKQQLITTRLFLILFINFILIFLLYYSFKTQTITMIEHNPLLNTYKNLQTIHSSTLRCPCSKMAMPYKTFTSLSPTFHQICSSDLVDESWISLLTTAGTNHPRNTWIIEAGRYFQMLSSL
;
A
#
# COMPACT_ATOMS: atom_id res chain seq x y z
N ILE A 1 15.14 43.92 -26.16
CA ILE A 1 14.30 44.32 -27.32
C ILE A 1 12.85 44.17 -26.90
N ASN A 2 12.09 45.26 -26.90
CA ASN A 2 10.78 45.37 -26.27
C ASN A 2 9.72 44.62 -27.10
N TYR A 3 8.74 43.98 -26.45
CA TYR A 3 7.67 43.17 -27.10
C TYR A 3 6.94 43.95 -28.22
N HIS A 4 6.84 45.27 -28.05
CA HIS A 4 6.23 46.18 -29.02
C HIS A 4 7.08 46.42 -30.28
N GLN A 5 8.42 46.40 -30.18
CA GLN A 5 9.32 46.48 -31.34
C GLN A 5 9.33 45.17 -32.13
N GLN A 6 9.17 44.02 -31.48
CA GLN A 6 8.99 42.73 -32.17
C GLN A 6 7.66 42.66 -32.94
N LEU A 7 6.59 43.27 -32.41
CA LEU A 7 5.28 43.30 -33.07
C LEU A 7 5.29 44.17 -34.33
N ILE A 8 5.95 45.33 -34.29
CA ILE A 8 6.07 46.24 -35.44
C ILE A 8 6.95 45.63 -36.53
N ILE A 9 8.06 44.98 -36.17
CA ILE A 9 8.91 44.26 -37.13
C ILE A 9 8.15 43.06 -37.75
N LYS A 10 7.34 42.33 -36.96
CA LYS A 10 6.47 41.27 -37.48
C LYS A 10 5.40 41.80 -38.43
N GLU A 11 4.73 42.90 -38.10
CA GLU A 11 3.74 43.53 -38.99
C GLU A 11 4.37 44.06 -40.28
N MET A 12 5.56 44.67 -40.21
CA MET A 12 6.26 45.17 -41.38
C MET A 12 6.72 44.03 -42.29
N ILE A 13 7.28 42.94 -41.73
CA ILE A 13 7.70 41.76 -42.49
C ILE A 13 6.48 41.04 -43.10
N VAL A 14 5.39 40.89 -42.35
CA VAL A 14 4.16 40.26 -42.84
C VAL A 14 3.49 41.11 -43.91
N ARG A 15 3.36 42.43 -43.76
CA ARG A 15 2.85 43.32 -44.82
C ARG A 15 3.73 43.30 -46.04
N HIS A 16 5.07 43.29 -45.88
CA HIS A 16 5.96 43.26 -47.03
C HIS A 16 5.90 41.91 -47.75
N LEU A 17 5.84 40.78 -47.04
CA LEU A 17 5.63 39.45 -47.62
C LEU A 17 4.23 39.30 -48.24
N PHE A 18 3.17 39.86 -47.65
CA PHE A 18 1.80 39.73 -48.21
C PHE A 18 1.53 40.65 -49.40
N TYR A 19 2.14 41.84 -49.49
CA TYR A 19 1.93 42.74 -50.63
C TYR A 19 2.97 42.54 -51.75
N TRP A 20 4.20 42.16 -51.44
CA TRP A 20 5.27 42.04 -52.43
C TRP A 20 5.24 40.70 -53.19
N PHE A 21 4.80 39.62 -52.52
CA PHE A 21 4.87 38.26 -53.04
C PHE A 21 3.77 37.94 -54.09
N PRO A 22 2.50 38.36 -53.96
CA PRO A 22 1.47 38.07 -54.97
C PRO A 22 1.70 38.81 -56.30
N ASN A 23 2.11 40.08 -56.24
CA ASN A 23 2.26 40.91 -57.45
C ASN A 23 3.46 40.52 -58.32
N ARG A 24 4.54 39.97 -57.73
CA ARG A 24 5.69 39.43 -58.49
C ARG A 24 5.44 38.00 -58.99
N ILE A 25 4.69 37.18 -58.25
CA ILE A 25 4.39 35.78 -58.64
C ILE A 25 3.30 35.69 -59.72
N HIS A 26 2.40 36.67 -59.80
CA HIS A 26 1.33 36.69 -60.80
C HIS A 26 1.84 36.61 -62.25
N ASN A 27 3.02 37.19 -62.53
CA ASN A 27 3.65 37.18 -63.84
C ASN A 27 4.78 36.13 -63.98
N TYR A 28 5.10 35.39 -62.91
CA TYR A 28 6.17 34.41 -62.92
C TYR A 28 5.70 33.11 -63.59
N ASN A 29 6.51 32.63 -64.53
CA ASN A 29 6.30 31.35 -65.19
C ASN A 29 7.56 30.50 -65.02
N LEU A 30 7.50 29.51 -64.13
CA LEU A 30 8.60 28.57 -63.90
C LEU A 30 8.70 27.49 -64.99
N PHE A 31 7.67 27.33 -65.82
CA PHE A 31 7.58 26.29 -66.84
C PHE A 31 7.50 26.92 -68.24
N ILE A 32 8.62 27.43 -68.74
CA ILE A 32 8.73 28.04 -70.08
C ILE A 32 9.01 26.94 -71.12
N SER A 33 8.18 26.82 -72.16
CA SER A 33 8.53 26.05 -73.37
C SER A 33 9.17 26.98 -74.40
N SER A 34 10.34 26.61 -74.92
CA SER A 34 10.99 27.30 -76.05
C SER A 34 10.28 26.95 -77.36
N GLU A 35 10.14 27.93 -78.25
CA GLU A 35 9.37 27.86 -79.51
C GLU A 35 9.90 26.88 -80.56
N ASP A 36 11.05 26.21 -80.34
CA ASP A 36 11.67 25.30 -81.32
C ASP A 36 11.20 23.83 -81.26
N GLU A 37 10.10 23.50 -80.57
CA GLU A 37 9.65 22.11 -80.36
C GLU A 37 8.62 21.60 -81.40
N TYR A 38 8.46 22.28 -82.54
CA TYR A 38 7.62 21.79 -83.65
C TYR A 38 8.44 21.25 -84.81
N GLU A 39 8.92 20.02 -84.69
CA GLU A 39 9.16 19.20 -85.88
C GLU A 39 8.78 17.73 -85.65
N TYR A 40 7.87 17.28 -86.51
CA TYR A 40 7.33 15.94 -86.74
C TYR A 40 6.11 15.43 -85.92
N ASP A 41 4.97 15.59 -86.60
CA ASP A 41 3.74 14.79 -86.70
C ASP A 41 2.57 14.87 -85.68
N THR A 42 1.43 15.29 -86.28
CA THR A 42 0.01 15.06 -85.96
C THR A 42 -0.72 15.90 -84.90
N TYR A 43 -1.57 16.80 -85.42
CA TYR A 43 -2.77 17.44 -84.86
C TYR A 43 -2.67 18.54 -83.77
N GLN A 44 -3.15 19.72 -84.17
CA GLN A 44 -3.62 20.89 -83.39
C GLN A 44 -2.56 21.80 -82.74
N SER A 45 -2.20 22.89 -83.43
CA SER A 45 -1.52 24.03 -82.82
C SER A 45 -2.40 24.62 -81.71
N LYS A 46 -2.00 24.45 -80.45
CA LYS A 46 -2.62 25.18 -79.33
C LYS A 46 -2.34 26.67 -79.52
N ASP A 47 -3.37 27.50 -79.36
CA ASP A 47 -3.25 28.95 -79.35
C ASP A 47 -2.19 29.40 -78.32
N PRO A 48 -1.20 30.24 -78.68
CA PRO A 48 -0.12 30.68 -77.79
C PRO A 48 -0.63 31.31 -76.47
N THR A 49 -1.81 31.92 -76.49
CA THR A 49 -2.43 32.47 -75.26
C THR A 49 -2.88 31.38 -74.29
N THR A 50 -3.35 30.22 -74.80
CA THR A 50 -3.78 29.08 -74.00
C THR A 50 -2.62 28.31 -73.39
N LEU A 51 -1.49 28.23 -74.11
CA LEU A 51 -0.24 27.63 -73.64
C LEU A 51 0.36 28.43 -72.47
N LEU A 52 0.43 29.76 -72.62
CA LEU A 52 0.97 30.66 -71.61
C LEU A 52 0.09 30.68 -70.35
N LYS A 53 -1.24 30.59 -70.54
CA LYS A 53 -2.20 30.43 -69.44
C LYS A 53 -2.03 29.09 -68.71
N GLN A 54 -1.81 27.99 -69.44
CA GLN A 54 -1.55 26.67 -68.86
C GLN A 54 -0.25 26.67 -68.03
N GLN A 55 0.82 27.33 -68.51
CA GLN A 55 2.11 27.43 -67.83
C GLN A 55 2.08 28.30 -66.55
N ARG A 56 1.26 29.36 -66.54
CA ARG A 56 1.02 30.17 -65.32
C ARG A 56 0.24 29.39 -64.27
N TYR A 57 -0.79 28.64 -64.66
CA TYR A 57 -1.54 27.79 -63.71
C TYR A 57 -0.70 26.66 -63.12
N THR A 58 0.20 26.04 -63.89
CA THR A 58 1.15 25.04 -63.35
C THR A 58 2.13 25.66 -62.35
N THR A 59 2.61 26.88 -62.63
CA THR A 59 3.47 27.61 -61.71
C THR A 59 2.75 27.96 -60.41
N TRP A 60 1.52 28.44 -60.47
CA TRP A 60 0.74 28.77 -59.28
C TRP A 60 0.38 27.54 -58.45
N LEU A 61 -0.05 26.45 -59.09
CA LEU A 61 -0.34 25.20 -58.40
C LEU A 61 0.92 24.63 -57.72
N TYR A 62 2.07 24.68 -58.40
CA TYR A 62 3.35 24.26 -57.85
C TYR A 62 3.70 25.05 -56.57
N VAL A 63 3.65 26.39 -56.62
CA VAL A 63 3.99 27.24 -55.47
C VAL A 63 3.00 27.02 -54.32
N PHE A 64 1.71 26.92 -54.63
CA PHE A 64 0.66 26.68 -53.63
C PHE A 64 0.85 25.34 -52.91
N LEU A 65 1.08 24.26 -53.67
CA LEU A 65 1.32 22.94 -53.09
C LEU A 65 2.61 22.91 -52.26
N LEU A 66 3.68 23.55 -52.73
CA LEU A 66 4.94 23.64 -51.98
C LEU A 66 4.73 24.31 -50.60
N ILE A 67 3.99 25.41 -50.56
CA ILE A 67 3.69 26.13 -49.30
C ILE A 67 2.85 25.25 -48.37
N ILE A 68 1.82 24.58 -48.88
CA ILE A 68 0.97 23.69 -48.08
C ILE A 68 1.78 22.52 -47.50
N PHE A 69 2.59 21.85 -48.31
CA PHE A 69 3.39 20.72 -47.84
C PHE A 69 4.41 21.14 -46.77
N LEU A 70 5.09 22.26 -46.97
CA LEU A 70 6.03 22.79 -45.97
C LEU A 70 5.30 23.18 -44.67
N TYR A 71 4.09 23.75 -44.76
CA TYR A 71 3.27 24.09 -43.60
C TYR A 71 2.82 22.83 -42.83
N VAL A 72 2.28 21.83 -43.53
CA VAL A 72 1.85 20.57 -42.90
C VAL A 72 3.01 19.84 -42.23
N LEU A 73 4.17 19.76 -42.90
CA LEU A 73 5.37 19.14 -42.34
C LEU A 73 5.85 19.85 -41.07
N PHE A 74 5.82 21.19 -41.05
CA PHE A 74 6.19 21.97 -39.88
C PHE A 74 5.25 21.69 -38.70
N PHE A 75 3.93 21.68 -38.91
CA PHE A 75 2.95 21.44 -37.85
C PHE A 75 3.00 20.01 -37.31
N VAL A 76 3.13 19.00 -38.18
CA VAL A 76 3.26 17.59 -37.74
C VAL A 76 4.54 17.37 -36.92
N ALA A 77 5.64 18.03 -37.27
CA ALA A 77 6.88 17.99 -36.49
C ALA A 77 6.74 18.71 -35.14
N LEU A 78 5.90 19.75 -35.05
CA LEU A 78 5.63 20.50 -33.82
C LEU A 78 4.73 19.72 -32.84
N LEU A 79 3.76 18.96 -33.36
CA LEU A 79 2.72 18.29 -32.57
C LEU A 79 3.13 16.91 -32.02
N ASN A 80 4.29 16.36 -32.43
CA ASN A 80 4.78 15.07 -31.94
C ASN A 80 5.87 15.28 -30.86
N PRO A 81 5.51 15.33 -29.56
CA PRO A 81 6.47 15.51 -28.49
C PRO A 81 7.45 14.33 -28.47
N GLN A 82 8.75 14.64 -28.47
CA GLN A 82 9.79 13.64 -28.37
C GLN A 82 9.89 13.17 -26.92
N ARG A 83 9.61 11.89 -26.67
CA ARG A 83 9.84 11.26 -25.37
C ARG A 83 11.28 10.78 -25.31
N ARG A 84 11.99 11.17 -24.24
CA ARG A 84 13.37 10.73 -23.99
C ARG A 84 13.43 10.01 -22.67
N THR A 85 14.10 8.86 -22.66
CA THR A 85 14.50 8.18 -21.42
C THR A 85 15.84 8.75 -20.98
N VAL A 86 15.88 9.23 -19.74
CA VAL A 86 17.11 9.69 -19.08
C VAL A 86 17.61 8.58 -18.18
N THR A 87 18.88 8.22 -18.30
CA THR A 87 19.54 7.22 -17.46
C THR A 87 20.56 7.91 -16.57
N ILE A 88 20.50 7.63 -15.28
CA ILE A 88 21.42 8.15 -14.25
C ILE A 88 22.13 6.95 -13.64
N GLN A 89 23.47 6.96 -13.65
CA GLN A 89 24.26 5.85 -13.09
C GLN A 89 24.61 6.10 -11.61
N ASN A 90 25.03 7.31 -11.25
CA ASN A 90 25.42 7.65 -9.87
C ASN A 90 24.23 8.28 -9.13
N ILE A 91 23.33 7.43 -8.64
CA ILE A 91 22.19 7.88 -7.84
C ILE A 91 22.61 8.07 -6.37
N THR A 92 22.17 9.17 -5.75
CA THR A 92 22.35 9.44 -4.31
C THR A 92 20.98 9.45 -3.63
N PRO A 93 20.89 9.23 -2.30
CA PRO A 93 19.60 9.22 -1.60
C PRO A 93 18.78 10.50 -1.82
N THR A 94 19.43 11.66 -1.77
CA THR A 94 18.77 12.96 -1.98
C THR A 94 18.30 13.17 -3.41
N LEU A 95 19.11 12.76 -4.40
CA LEU A 95 18.74 12.83 -5.81
C LEU A 95 17.58 11.86 -6.12
N PHE A 96 17.58 10.67 -5.53
CA PHE A 96 16.48 9.73 -5.67
C PHE A 96 15.18 10.30 -5.11
N GLU A 97 15.17 10.87 -3.90
CA GLU A 97 13.98 11.48 -3.31
C GLU A 97 13.44 12.63 -4.18
N GLN A 98 14.31 13.47 -4.74
CA GLN A 98 13.89 14.52 -5.66
C GLN A 98 13.25 13.95 -6.93
N LEU A 99 13.88 12.96 -7.56
CA LEU A 99 13.36 12.33 -8.77
C LEU A 99 12.08 11.55 -8.50
N SER A 100 11.94 10.95 -7.32
CA SER A 100 10.73 10.25 -6.89
C SER A 100 9.56 11.24 -6.74
N PHE A 101 9.84 12.44 -6.24
CA PHE A 101 8.86 13.51 -6.16
C PHE A 101 8.46 14.07 -7.53
N GLU A 102 9.41 14.35 -8.42
CA GLU A 102 9.15 14.96 -9.74
C GLU A 102 8.66 13.97 -10.80
N HIS A 103 9.12 12.71 -10.73
CA HIS A 103 8.98 11.71 -11.79
C HIS A 103 8.57 10.32 -11.26
N GLY A 104 7.97 10.23 -10.06
CA GLY A 104 7.67 8.96 -9.40
C GLY A 104 6.91 7.93 -10.25
N GLU A 105 6.03 8.34 -11.16
CA GLU A 105 5.30 7.42 -12.05
C GLU A 105 6.20 6.72 -13.08
N THR A 106 7.26 7.39 -13.53
CA THR A 106 8.14 6.90 -14.60
C THR A 106 9.57 6.59 -14.12
N LEU A 107 9.90 6.88 -12.86
CA LEU A 107 11.17 6.53 -12.24
C LEU A 107 11.26 5.03 -11.95
N SER A 108 12.37 4.40 -12.33
CA SER A 108 12.72 3.03 -11.92
C SER A 108 14.19 2.96 -11.60
N CYS A 109 14.47 2.35 -10.46
CA CYS A 109 15.80 2.15 -9.90
C CYS A 109 15.86 0.70 -9.41
N PRO A 110 16.27 -0.26 -10.24
CA PRO A 110 16.42 -1.64 -9.80
C PRO A 110 17.47 -1.75 -8.68
N CYS A 111 17.14 -2.48 -7.63
CA CYS A 111 18.12 -2.84 -6.59
C CYS A 111 19.04 -3.96 -7.11
N SER A 112 20.33 -3.88 -6.79
CA SER A 112 21.27 -4.99 -7.03
C SER A 112 21.08 -6.10 -5.99
N THR A 113 20.70 -5.76 -4.76
CA THR A 113 20.31 -6.72 -3.72
C THR A 113 18.80 -6.68 -3.50
N ILE A 114 18.12 -7.79 -3.75
CA ILE A 114 16.65 -7.85 -3.65
C ILE A 114 16.12 -8.28 -2.27
N THR A 115 16.98 -8.86 -1.42
CA THR A 115 16.61 -9.28 -0.06
C THR A 115 17.51 -8.63 0.98
N MET A 116 16.91 -8.13 2.05
CA MET A 116 17.62 -7.34 3.06
C MET A 116 17.06 -7.64 4.45
N SER A 117 17.92 -8.08 5.38
CA SER A 117 17.50 -8.31 6.76
C SER A 117 17.11 -6.99 7.44
N TYR A 118 15.98 -6.99 8.16
CA TYR A 118 15.47 -5.82 8.87
C TYR A 118 16.47 -5.24 9.88
N ASN A 119 17.27 -6.09 10.54
CA ASN A 119 18.26 -5.67 11.53
C ASN A 119 19.34 -4.71 10.98
N THR A 120 19.51 -4.66 9.66
CA THR A 120 20.55 -3.83 9.02
C THR A 120 20.15 -2.36 8.89
N PHE A 121 18.84 -2.08 8.86
CA PHE A 121 18.32 -0.74 8.58
C PHE A 121 17.15 -0.31 9.49
N VAL A 122 16.66 -1.16 10.38
CA VAL A 122 15.59 -0.83 11.34
C VAL A 122 16.12 -0.86 12.76
N THR A 123 15.69 0.11 13.57
CA THR A 123 15.89 0.12 15.01
C THR A 123 14.54 0.32 15.69
N SER A 124 14.14 -0.63 16.54
CA SER A 124 12.87 -0.58 17.27
C SER A 124 13.11 -0.22 18.73
N ASN A 125 12.45 0.84 19.19
CA ASN A 125 12.46 1.30 20.57
C ASN A 125 11.08 1.09 21.19
N ILE A 126 11.03 0.38 22.31
CA ILE A 126 9.82 0.11 23.07
C ILE A 126 9.97 0.71 24.46
N SER A 127 8.93 1.42 24.89
CA SER A 127 8.77 1.85 26.28
C SER A 127 7.68 1.03 26.94
N SER A 128 8.04 0.33 28.00
CA SER A 128 7.07 -0.40 28.82
C SER A 128 6.31 0.55 29.75
N HIS A 129 5.12 0.13 30.15
CA HIS A 129 4.27 0.78 31.13
C HIS A 129 5.03 0.96 32.44
N ALA A 130 4.83 2.12 33.06
CA ALA A 130 5.63 2.54 34.21
C ALA A 130 5.56 1.54 35.37
N VAL A 131 4.41 0.87 35.56
CA VAL A 131 4.25 -0.18 36.59
C VAL A 131 5.27 -1.32 36.44
N CYS A 132 5.59 -1.73 35.21
CA CYS A 132 6.49 -2.85 34.91
C CYS A 132 7.97 -2.52 35.13
N SER A 133 8.28 -1.26 35.44
CA SER A 133 9.63 -0.80 35.80
C SER A 133 9.65 -0.14 37.17
N SER A 134 8.54 -0.20 37.91
CA SER A 134 8.38 0.38 39.25
C SER A 134 8.80 -0.58 40.35
N VAL A 135 8.80 -0.11 41.59
CA VAL A 135 9.02 -0.96 42.77
C VAL A 135 7.92 -2.01 42.96
N PHE A 136 6.72 -1.82 42.40
CA PHE A 136 5.57 -2.70 42.62
C PHE A 136 5.69 -4.09 42.00
N VAL A 137 6.66 -4.28 41.09
CA VAL A 137 7.02 -5.59 40.51
C VAL A 137 8.33 -6.14 41.07
N SER A 138 8.92 -5.47 42.06
CA SER A 138 10.15 -5.92 42.72
C SER A 138 9.87 -7.02 43.72
N ARG A 139 10.88 -7.87 43.97
CA ARG A 139 10.77 -8.95 44.95
C ARG A 139 10.57 -8.40 46.36
N GLU A 140 11.24 -7.30 46.69
CA GLU A 140 11.16 -6.66 48.01
C GLU A 140 9.73 -6.20 48.31
N TRP A 141 9.05 -5.62 47.31
CA TRP A 141 7.65 -5.22 47.42
C TRP A 141 6.72 -6.41 47.63
N ILE A 142 6.86 -7.41 46.77
CA ILE A 142 6.03 -8.61 46.79
C ILE A 142 6.15 -9.32 48.14
N GLU A 143 7.36 -9.49 48.66
CA GLU A 143 7.59 -10.15 49.96
C GLU A 143 7.07 -9.32 51.14
N ALA A 144 7.05 -7.99 51.00
CA ALA A 144 6.47 -7.11 52.01
C ALA A 144 4.93 -7.17 52.05
N MET A 145 4.29 -7.63 50.96
CA MET A 145 2.84 -7.90 50.90
C MET A 145 2.44 -9.27 51.44
N TYR A 146 3.38 -10.08 51.91
CA TYR A 146 3.09 -11.37 52.52
C TYR A 146 2.46 -11.22 53.91
N ILE A 147 1.37 -11.96 54.13
CA ILE A 147 0.71 -12.11 55.43
C ILE A 147 0.64 -13.60 55.77
N GLU A 148 1.02 -13.94 57.00
CA GLU A 148 0.82 -15.27 57.56
C GLU A 148 -0.67 -15.54 57.73
N ASP A 149 -1.11 -16.76 57.40
CA ASP A 149 -2.52 -17.16 57.45
C ASP A 149 -3.47 -16.28 56.62
N ALA A 150 -3.02 -15.76 55.47
CA ALA A 150 -3.82 -14.94 54.57
C ALA A 150 -5.18 -15.59 54.17
N SER A 151 -5.26 -16.92 54.14
CA SER A 151 -6.49 -17.69 53.88
C SER A 151 -7.55 -17.59 54.98
N ARG A 152 -7.25 -16.95 56.13
CA ARG A 152 -8.25 -16.65 57.18
C ARG A 152 -9.18 -15.51 56.77
N TYR A 153 -8.76 -14.67 55.83
CA TYR A 153 -9.56 -13.57 55.32
C TYR A 153 -10.38 -14.02 54.11
N ALA A 154 -11.47 -13.30 53.82
CA ALA A 154 -12.28 -13.56 52.63
C ALA A 154 -11.52 -13.17 51.35
N ALA A 155 -11.88 -13.73 50.20
CA ALA A 155 -11.22 -13.44 48.92
C ALA A 155 -11.36 -11.99 48.44
N MET A 156 -12.37 -11.25 48.91
CA MET A 156 -12.51 -9.80 48.68
C MET A 156 -11.60 -8.96 49.58
N ASP A 157 -11.03 -9.55 50.64
CA ASP A 157 -10.04 -8.87 51.47
C ASP A 157 -8.71 -8.81 50.74
N PHE A 158 -8.16 -7.60 50.63
CA PHE A 158 -6.92 -7.35 49.92
C PHE A 158 -5.75 -8.11 50.55
N ARG A 159 -5.75 -8.33 51.86
CA ARG A 159 -4.71 -9.11 52.56
C ARG A 159 -4.62 -10.55 52.09
N THR A 160 -5.73 -11.12 51.64
CA THR A 160 -5.79 -12.49 51.12
C THR A 160 -4.96 -12.62 49.85
N THR A 161 -5.12 -11.68 48.91
CA THR A 161 -4.62 -11.84 47.54
C THR A 161 -3.50 -10.88 47.15
N ALA A 162 -3.19 -9.86 47.95
CA ALA A 162 -2.22 -8.81 47.61
C ALA A 162 -0.89 -9.37 47.08
N LYS A 163 -0.22 -10.24 47.84
CA LYS A 163 1.05 -10.85 47.41
C LYS A 163 0.90 -11.55 46.06
N SER A 164 -0.11 -12.41 45.91
CA SER A 164 -0.32 -13.16 44.67
C SER A 164 -0.66 -12.26 43.48
N GLN A 165 -1.39 -11.17 43.69
CA GLN A 165 -1.69 -10.20 42.64
C GLN A 165 -0.42 -9.45 42.20
N PHE A 166 0.47 -9.05 43.12
CA PHE A 166 1.74 -8.42 42.74
C PHE A 166 2.74 -9.42 42.12
N ASP A 167 2.78 -10.67 42.59
CA ASP A 167 3.54 -11.75 41.95
C ASP A 167 3.08 -11.95 40.49
N LEU A 168 1.77 -12.03 40.28
CA LEU A 168 1.19 -12.17 38.93
C LEU A 168 1.45 -10.94 38.07
N LEU A 169 1.34 -9.73 38.62
CA LEU A 169 1.65 -8.50 37.91
C LEU A 169 3.12 -8.48 37.43
N ALA A 170 4.06 -8.88 38.29
CA ALA A 170 5.48 -8.99 37.93
C ALA A 170 5.71 -10.05 36.84
N ALA A 171 5.06 -11.21 36.96
CA ALA A 171 5.13 -12.27 35.96
C ALA A 171 4.56 -11.82 34.60
N LEU A 172 3.42 -11.14 34.59
CA LEU A 172 2.78 -10.61 33.38
C LEU A 172 3.62 -9.52 32.70
N CYS A 173 4.22 -8.62 33.49
CA CYS A 173 5.16 -7.62 32.99
C CYS A 173 6.40 -8.28 32.35
N THR A 174 6.94 -9.32 32.98
CA THR A 174 8.10 -10.06 32.46
C THR A 174 7.74 -10.81 31.18
N ALA A 175 6.65 -11.57 31.21
CA ALA A 175 6.16 -12.31 30.05
C ALA A 175 5.84 -11.40 28.86
N SER A 176 5.27 -10.22 29.11
CA SER A 176 5.00 -9.24 28.04
C SER A 176 6.28 -8.70 27.44
N LYS A 177 7.27 -8.33 28.27
CA LYS A 177 8.58 -7.86 27.80
C LYS A 177 9.30 -8.94 26.99
N ASP A 178 9.29 -10.17 27.46
CA ASP A 178 9.93 -11.30 26.79
C ASP A 178 9.23 -11.63 25.46
N ALA A 179 7.90 -11.67 25.44
CA ALA A 179 7.12 -11.92 24.22
C ALA A 179 7.41 -10.86 23.15
N VAL A 180 7.44 -9.58 23.53
CA VAL A 180 7.75 -8.48 22.63
C VAL A 180 9.21 -8.54 22.15
N SER A 181 10.16 -8.82 23.05
CA SER A 181 11.58 -8.96 22.68
C SER A 181 11.79 -10.10 21.70
N GLN A 182 11.17 -11.26 21.94
CA GLN A 182 11.25 -12.41 21.04
C GLN A 182 10.59 -12.11 19.69
N ALA A 183 9.44 -11.43 19.68
CA ALA A 183 8.75 -11.05 18.46
C ALA A 183 9.60 -10.12 17.59
N LEU A 184 10.27 -9.12 18.18
CA LEU A 184 11.19 -8.24 17.46
C LEU A 184 12.46 -8.95 17.01
N GLN A 185 13.04 -9.84 17.81
CA GLN A 185 14.18 -10.65 17.38
C GLN A 185 13.82 -11.55 16.17
N ASN A 186 12.59 -12.07 16.13
CA ASN A 186 12.11 -12.82 14.98
C ASN A 186 11.96 -11.92 13.74
N MET A 187 11.51 -10.67 13.92
CA MET A 187 11.47 -9.67 12.84
C MET A 187 12.86 -9.35 12.30
N ASP A 188 13.85 -9.18 13.18
CA ASP A 188 15.23 -8.89 12.81
C ASP A 188 15.81 -9.97 11.89
N ASN A 189 15.38 -11.22 12.05
CA ASN A 189 15.75 -12.36 11.21
C ASN A 189 14.95 -12.46 9.90
N GLN A 190 13.90 -11.66 9.72
CA GLN A 190 13.14 -11.60 8.46
C GLN A 190 13.87 -10.73 7.43
N GLU A 191 13.58 -11.00 6.16
CA GLU A 191 14.09 -10.23 5.03
C GLU A 191 12.98 -9.39 4.40
N LEU A 192 13.26 -8.11 4.19
CA LEU A 192 12.51 -7.27 3.26
C LEU A 192 12.89 -7.68 1.83
N VAL A 193 11.90 -8.00 1.00
CA VAL A 193 12.08 -8.36 -0.41
C VAL A 193 11.63 -7.20 -1.29
N THR A 194 12.54 -6.57 -2.00
CA THR A 194 12.22 -5.50 -2.96
C THR A 194 13.10 -5.54 -4.20
N VAL A 195 12.48 -5.46 -5.37
CA VAL A 195 13.18 -5.46 -6.66
C VAL A 195 13.52 -4.03 -7.11
N GLN A 196 12.84 -3.03 -6.56
CA GLN A 196 13.01 -1.62 -6.87
C GLN A 196 13.35 -0.84 -5.61
N LEU A 197 14.14 0.21 -5.74
CA LEU A 197 14.40 1.14 -4.66
C LEU A 197 13.09 1.86 -4.28
N LEU A 198 12.73 1.81 -3.00
CA LEU A 198 11.55 2.46 -2.45
C LEU A 198 11.92 3.82 -1.83
N ALA A 199 10.97 4.77 -1.83
CA ALA A 199 11.16 6.04 -1.13
C ALA A 199 11.15 5.84 0.40
N ALA A 200 11.80 6.74 1.14
CA ALA A 200 11.97 6.61 2.58
C ALA A 200 10.63 6.45 3.33
N LYS A 201 9.60 7.20 2.91
CA LYS A 201 8.24 7.11 3.47
C LYS A 201 7.60 5.74 3.24
N ASP A 202 7.92 5.09 2.12
CA ASP A 202 7.32 3.81 1.72
C ASP A 202 7.99 2.69 2.51
N VAL A 203 9.32 2.71 2.65
CA VAL A 203 10.07 1.79 3.52
C VAL A 203 9.59 1.92 4.97
N GLN A 204 9.42 3.15 5.46
CA GLN A 204 8.92 3.39 6.82
C GLN A 204 7.50 2.83 7.04
N SER A 205 6.65 2.88 6.00
CA SER A 205 5.29 2.34 6.07
C SER A 205 5.27 0.81 6.08
N GLU A 206 6.11 0.19 5.25
CA GLU A 206 6.32 -1.26 5.24
C GLU A 206 6.81 -1.78 6.59
N VAL A 207 7.82 -1.12 7.17
CA VAL A 207 8.37 -1.48 8.49
C VAL A 207 7.30 -1.38 9.58
N ARG A 208 6.52 -0.30 9.61
CA ARG A 208 5.42 -0.15 10.60
C ARG A 208 4.39 -1.26 10.47
N ALA A 209 3.95 -1.55 9.24
CA ALA A 209 2.98 -2.60 9.00
C ALA A 209 3.49 -3.98 9.44
N ASN A 210 4.76 -4.29 9.21
CA ASN A 210 5.36 -5.56 9.63
C ASN A 210 5.49 -5.66 11.16
N VAL A 211 5.92 -4.58 11.83
CA VAL A 211 6.01 -4.56 13.30
C VAL A 211 4.62 -4.75 13.93
N ASP A 212 3.61 -4.03 13.45
CA ASP A 212 2.24 -4.15 13.96
C ASP A 212 1.68 -5.57 13.76
N PHE A 213 1.95 -6.18 12.60
CA PHE A 213 1.58 -7.56 12.32
C PHE A 213 2.22 -8.55 13.30
N ILE A 214 3.53 -8.43 13.54
CA ILE A 214 4.28 -9.32 14.42
C ILE A 214 3.85 -9.18 15.88
N LEU A 215 3.66 -7.95 16.36
CA LEU A 215 3.15 -7.71 17.72
C LEU A 215 1.73 -8.26 17.88
N THR A 216 0.86 -8.09 16.89
CA THR A 216 -0.51 -8.64 16.93
C THR A 216 -0.50 -10.17 17.00
N MET A 217 0.40 -10.83 16.26
CA MET A 217 0.55 -12.28 16.34
C MET A 217 1.02 -12.73 17.73
N ALA A 218 2.05 -12.09 18.27
CA ALA A 218 2.54 -12.40 19.61
C ALA A 218 1.44 -12.21 20.67
N LEU A 219 0.64 -11.13 20.53
CA LEU A 219 -0.44 -10.82 21.46
C LEU A 219 -1.51 -11.90 21.47
N SER A 220 -1.87 -12.40 20.29
CA SER A 220 -2.80 -13.51 20.14
C SER A 220 -2.34 -14.76 20.91
N GLN A 221 -1.04 -15.08 20.86
CA GLN A 221 -0.48 -16.22 21.60
C GLN A 221 -0.57 -16.03 23.12
N VAL A 222 -0.18 -14.87 23.64
CA VAL A 222 -0.26 -14.59 25.08
C VAL A 222 -1.72 -14.58 25.57
N THR A 223 -2.62 -14.00 24.78
CA THR A 223 -4.06 -13.98 25.10
C THR A 223 -4.65 -15.39 25.09
N SER A 224 -4.26 -16.25 24.15
CA SER A 224 -4.65 -17.66 24.10
C SER A 224 -4.21 -18.42 25.35
N ILE A 225 -2.96 -18.23 25.80
CA ILE A 225 -2.45 -18.85 27.04
C ILE A 225 -3.23 -18.37 28.27
N LEU A 226 -3.52 -17.08 28.38
CA LEU A 226 -4.30 -16.54 29.49
C LEU A 226 -5.73 -17.09 29.53
N ASN A 227 -6.39 -17.15 28.37
CA ASN A 227 -7.71 -17.75 28.25
C ASN A 227 -7.67 -19.23 28.63
N PHE A 228 -6.66 -19.98 28.16
CA PHE A 228 -6.46 -21.37 28.52
C PHE A 228 -6.31 -21.56 30.03
N LEU A 229 -5.51 -20.71 30.71
CA LEU A 229 -5.36 -20.76 32.17
C LEU A 229 -6.70 -20.50 32.87
N GLN A 230 -7.46 -19.48 32.47
CA GLN A 230 -8.77 -19.18 33.06
C GLN A 230 -9.75 -20.35 32.90
N VAL A 231 -9.76 -20.99 31.72
CA VAL A 231 -10.60 -22.16 31.47
C VAL A 231 -10.13 -23.36 32.31
N LEU A 232 -8.82 -23.61 32.38
CA LEU A 232 -8.24 -24.70 33.16
C LEU A 232 -8.62 -24.59 34.65
N TYR A 233 -8.51 -23.40 35.23
CA TYR A 233 -8.87 -23.17 36.64
C TYR A 233 -10.36 -23.40 36.91
N ARG A 234 -11.24 -22.96 36.00
CA ARG A 234 -12.69 -23.16 36.13
C ARG A 234 -13.08 -24.61 35.95
N SER A 235 -12.60 -25.24 34.88
CA SER A 235 -13.03 -26.56 34.46
C SER A 235 -12.60 -27.66 35.41
N ASN A 236 -11.44 -27.51 36.05
CA ASN A 236 -10.91 -28.52 36.97
C ASN A 236 -11.21 -28.22 38.44
N THR A 237 -11.87 -27.10 38.76
CA THR A 237 -12.13 -26.65 40.14
C THR A 237 -10.87 -26.66 41.02
N LEU A 238 -9.72 -26.33 40.43
CA LEU A 238 -8.43 -26.40 41.11
C LEU A 238 -8.44 -25.47 42.31
N VAL A 239 -8.33 -26.04 43.52
CA VAL A 239 -8.35 -25.26 44.75
C VAL A 239 -7.14 -24.33 44.77
N SER A 240 -7.40 -23.03 44.80
CA SER A 240 -6.35 -22.03 44.99
C SER A 240 -5.71 -22.20 46.37
N ALA A 241 -4.39 -22.00 46.45
CA ALA A 241 -3.66 -22.14 47.73
C ALA A 241 -4.16 -21.17 48.82
N LEU A 242 -4.83 -20.08 48.42
CA LEU A 242 -5.40 -19.07 49.32
C LEU A 242 -6.89 -19.30 49.62
N ASN A 243 -7.48 -20.41 49.16
CA ASN A 243 -8.90 -20.72 49.31
C ASN A 243 -9.81 -19.60 48.80
N THR A 244 -9.45 -18.98 47.66
CA THR A 244 -10.21 -17.87 47.04
C THR A 244 -11.28 -18.33 46.05
N ASN A 245 -11.31 -19.61 45.68
CA ASN A 245 -12.37 -20.21 44.85
C ASN A 245 -13.12 -21.35 45.55
N SER A 246 -12.49 -21.98 46.55
CA SER A 246 -13.04 -23.08 47.32
C SER A 246 -12.62 -22.93 48.78
N LEU A 247 -13.50 -23.28 49.70
CA LEU A 247 -13.23 -23.33 51.13
C LEU A 247 -13.04 -24.79 51.56
N ILE A 248 -11.93 -25.09 52.22
CA ILE A 248 -11.68 -26.39 52.85
C ILE A 248 -12.03 -26.26 54.33
N ILE A 249 -13.03 -27.02 54.77
CA ILE A 249 -13.53 -27.02 56.15
C ILE A 249 -13.19 -28.36 56.80
N PHE A 250 -12.59 -28.31 57.98
CA PHE A 250 -12.37 -29.48 58.81
C PHE A 250 -13.47 -29.54 59.88
N HIS A 251 -14.41 -30.48 59.72
CA HIS A 251 -15.40 -30.76 60.74
C HIS A 251 -14.89 -31.84 61.68
N ASP A 252 -14.44 -31.43 62.87
CA ASP A 252 -14.19 -32.37 63.95
C ASP A 252 -15.51 -32.88 64.52
N MET A 253 -15.80 -34.15 64.29
CA MET A 253 -16.99 -34.81 64.82
C MET A 253 -16.64 -35.85 65.89
N SER A 254 -15.41 -35.80 66.42
CA SER A 254 -14.93 -36.71 67.46
C SER A 254 -15.80 -36.66 68.72
N ALA A 255 -16.28 -35.47 69.11
CA ALA A 255 -17.20 -35.27 70.23
C ALA A 255 -18.58 -35.95 70.05
N LEU A 256 -18.96 -36.26 68.80
CA LEU A 256 -20.20 -36.97 68.44
C LEU A 256 -19.95 -38.45 68.13
N GLY A 257 -18.75 -38.99 68.41
CA GLY A 257 -18.38 -40.37 68.10
C GLY A 257 -18.33 -40.68 66.60
N SER A 258 -18.30 -39.66 65.75
CA SER A 258 -18.26 -39.78 64.29
C SER A 258 -16.87 -39.45 63.75
N PRO A 259 -16.43 -40.06 62.63
CA PRO A 259 -15.15 -39.70 62.03
C PRO A 259 -15.18 -38.25 61.56
N SER A 260 -14.15 -37.48 61.94
CA SER A 260 -13.95 -36.12 61.47
C SER A 260 -13.89 -36.10 59.93
N ARG A 261 -14.46 -35.06 59.31
CA ARG A 261 -14.59 -34.96 57.85
C ARG A 261 -13.93 -33.69 57.34
N ILE A 262 -13.30 -33.81 56.18
CA ILE A 262 -12.88 -32.65 55.40
C ILE A 262 -13.96 -32.42 54.35
N LEU A 263 -14.59 -31.24 54.37
CA LEU A 263 -15.55 -30.81 53.38
C LEU A 263 -14.89 -29.75 52.50
N MET A 264 -15.13 -29.85 51.19
CA MET A 264 -14.79 -28.79 50.25
C MET A 264 -16.08 -28.12 49.82
N GLY A 265 -16.23 -26.84 50.16
CA GLY A 265 -17.32 -25.98 49.72
C GLY A 265 -16.86 -25.08 48.58
N SER A 266 -17.72 -24.85 47.59
CA SER A 266 -17.50 -23.75 46.65
C SER A 266 -17.78 -22.41 47.33
N LEU A 267 -17.07 -21.37 46.92
CA LEU A 267 -17.39 -20.01 47.33
C LEU A 267 -18.50 -19.44 46.44
N TYR A 268 -19.37 -18.65 47.05
CA TYR A 268 -20.53 -18.03 46.41
C TYR A 268 -20.43 -16.52 46.53
N TYR A 269 -20.61 -15.83 45.42
CA TYR A 269 -20.90 -14.40 45.40
C TYR A 269 -22.41 -14.21 45.43
N SER A 270 -22.90 -13.38 46.32
CA SER A 270 -24.31 -13.04 46.43
C SER A 270 -24.52 -11.54 46.22
N ASN A 271 -25.36 -11.20 45.26
CA ASN A 271 -25.73 -9.81 44.97
C ASN A 271 -26.89 -9.35 45.88
N ILE A 272 -26.78 -9.56 47.20
CA ILE A 272 -27.86 -9.22 48.13
C ILE A 272 -28.09 -7.70 48.13
N THR A 273 -29.21 -7.29 47.55
CA THR A 273 -29.98 -6.11 48.00
C THR A 273 -30.79 -6.58 49.21
N PHE A 274 -30.92 -5.78 50.27
CA PHE A 274 -31.60 -6.15 51.53
C PHE A 274 -33.13 -6.36 51.39
N ASP A 275 -33.62 -6.72 50.20
CA ASP A 275 -35.01 -7.09 50.00
C ASP A 275 -35.10 -8.62 50.10
N PHE A 276 -35.64 -9.10 51.22
CA PHE A 276 -35.82 -10.54 51.51
C PHE A 276 -36.77 -11.24 50.51
N ASN A 277 -37.37 -10.49 49.58
CA ASN A 277 -38.16 -10.99 48.46
C ASN A 277 -37.39 -11.09 47.13
N ASP A 278 -36.17 -10.55 47.04
CA ASP A 278 -35.36 -10.65 45.83
C ASP A 278 -34.62 -11.99 45.82
N THR A 279 -34.75 -12.75 44.75
CA THR A 279 -34.01 -14.01 44.60
C THR A 279 -32.52 -13.69 44.51
N ALA A 280 -31.80 -13.85 45.62
CA ALA A 280 -30.35 -13.68 45.65
C ALA A 280 -29.72 -14.59 44.59
N PHE A 281 -29.14 -13.99 43.54
CA PHE A 281 -28.36 -14.74 42.57
C PHE A 281 -27.01 -15.09 43.19
N GLU A 282 -26.92 -16.30 43.73
CA GLU A 282 -25.65 -16.88 44.19
C GLU A 282 -24.84 -17.36 42.97
N LEU A 283 -23.78 -16.62 42.65
CA LEU A 283 -22.82 -17.00 41.61
C LEU A 283 -21.67 -17.75 42.26
N SER A 284 -21.59 -19.06 41.98
CA SER A 284 -20.42 -19.85 42.36
C SER A 284 -19.22 -19.54 41.47
N CYS A 285 -18.01 -19.55 42.04
CA CYS A 285 -16.75 -19.53 41.29
C CYS A 285 -16.61 -20.66 40.26
N SER A 286 -17.42 -21.71 40.41
CA SER A 286 -17.51 -22.85 39.50
C SER A 286 -18.38 -22.60 38.26
N TYR A 287 -19.10 -21.48 38.22
CA TYR A 287 -20.05 -21.10 37.16
C TYR A 287 -19.71 -19.75 36.51
N LYS A 288 -19.36 -18.73 37.31
CA LYS A 288 -18.93 -17.42 36.85
C LYS A 288 -17.77 -16.92 37.70
N ASN A 289 -16.95 -16.02 37.17
CA ASN A 289 -15.90 -15.32 37.93
C ASN A 289 -16.39 -13.92 38.33
N PRO A 290 -17.16 -13.78 39.43
CA PRO A 290 -17.46 -12.47 39.98
C PRO A 290 -16.16 -11.76 40.39
N SER A 291 -16.11 -10.46 40.15
CA SER A 291 -15.09 -9.57 40.69
C SER A 291 -15.79 -8.49 41.51
N VAL A 292 -15.24 -8.21 42.68
CA VAL A 292 -15.75 -7.18 43.61
C VAL A 292 -14.61 -6.27 44.04
N PRO A 293 -14.86 -4.98 44.32
CA PRO A 293 -13.82 -4.08 44.83
C PRO A 293 -13.13 -4.67 46.07
N ALA A 294 -11.80 -4.64 46.08
CA ALA A 294 -11.01 -5.13 47.20
C ALA A 294 -10.96 -4.10 48.32
N GLY A 295 -10.94 -4.59 49.55
CA GLY A 295 -10.84 -3.77 50.75
C GLY A 295 -10.18 -4.51 51.89
N ILE A 296 -10.06 -3.84 53.02
CA ILE A 296 -9.63 -4.43 54.28
C ILE A 296 -10.87 -4.56 55.15
N PHE A 297 -11.24 -5.78 55.51
CA PHE A 297 -12.46 -6.07 56.26
C PHE A 297 -12.13 -6.47 57.71
N ALA A 298 -13.04 -6.20 58.62
CA ALA A 298 -13.00 -6.82 59.94
C ALA A 298 -13.13 -8.35 59.77
N MET A 299 -12.30 -9.13 60.46
CA MET A 299 -12.47 -10.58 60.45
C MET A 299 -13.85 -10.90 61.05
N PRO A 300 -14.71 -11.67 60.38
CA PRO A 300 -15.82 -12.29 61.09
C PRO A 300 -15.24 -13.23 62.16
N ASP A 301 -15.88 -13.29 63.32
CA ASP A 301 -15.48 -14.13 64.44
C ASP A 301 -15.14 -15.56 63.97
N PRO A 302 -14.14 -16.23 64.57
CA PRO A 302 -13.70 -17.57 64.16
C PRO A 302 -14.77 -18.68 64.29
N ILE A 303 -15.96 -18.35 64.80
CA ILE A 303 -17.08 -19.26 65.02
C ILE A 303 -17.97 -19.40 63.76
N GLU A 304 -17.90 -18.47 62.80
CA GLU A 304 -18.71 -18.53 61.57
C GLU A 304 -17.85 -18.82 60.33
N GLU A 305 -17.24 -20.01 60.26
CA GLU A 305 -16.52 -20.50 59.07
C GLU A 305 -17.36 -20.43 57.78
N GLY A 306 -18.70 -20.50 57.90
CA GLY A 306 -19.64 -20.33 56.79
C GLY A 306 -19.70 -18.91 56.20
N SER A 307 -19.38 -17.87 56.98
CA SER A 307 -19.43 -16.47 56.50
C SER A 307 -18.36 -16.17 55.43
N ARG A 308 -17.22 -16.87 55.48
CA ARG A 308 -16.14 -16.77 54.48
C ARG A 308 -16.54 -17.35 53.11
N ALA A 309 -17.58 -18.19 53.11
CA ALA A 309 -18.10 -18.80 51.88
C ALA A 309 -18.90 -17.83 51.01
N PHE A 310 -19.32 -16.68 51.56
CA PHE A 310 -20.16 -15.69 50.89
C PHE A 310 -19.44 -14.36 50.68
N TRP A 311 -19.49 -13.84 49.45
CA TRP A 311 -19.03 -12.49 49.12
C TRP A 311 -20.21 -11.62 48.74
N PHE A 312 -20.15 -10.33 49.05
CA PHE A 312 -21.27 -9.41 48.81
C PHE A 312 -20.86 -8.25 47.92
N ASN A 313 -21.84 -7.69 47.20
CA ASN A 313 -21.65 -6.45 46.45
C ASN A 313 -21.60 -5.24 47.42
N VAL A 314 -20.57 -4.41 47.32
CA VAL A 314 -20.38 -3.23 48.17
C VAL A 314 -21.00 -2.03 47.46
N PRO A 315 -22.07 -1.42 48.02
CA PRO A 315 -21.78 -0.26 48.88
C PRO A 315 -22.54 -0.25 50.22
N LEU A 316 -23.48 -1.16 50.48
CA LEU A 316 -24.38 -1.06 51.64
C LEU A 316 -23.89 -1.78 52.91
N TYR A 317 -22.87 -2.65 52.81
CA TYR A 317 -22.16 -3.21 53.98
C TYR A 317 -21.07 -2.25 54.53
N ARG A 318 -21.16 -0.95 54.21
CA ARG A 318 -20.11 0.07 54.43
C ARG A 318 -19.81 0.36 55.90
N GLU A 319 -20.75 0.14 56.82
CA GLU A 319 -20.67 0.81 58.13
C GLU A 319 -20.28 -0.07 59.32
N LEU A 320 -20.30 -1.41 59.23
CA LEU A 320 -19.92 -2.26 60.38
C LEU A 320 -18.61 -3.05 60.24
N PHE A 321 -18.14 -3.36 59.02
CA PHE A 321 -17.03 -4.33 58.86
C PHE A 321 -15.99 -3.98 57.79
N VAL A 322 -15.96 -2.76 57.24
CA VAL A 322 -14.93 -2.32 56.28
C VAL A 322 -14.01 -1.29 56.93
N PHE A 323 -12.71 -1.59 57.00
CA PHE A 323 -11.71 -0.66 57.54
C PHE A 323 -11.14 0.28 56.48
N ALA A 324 -10.94 -0.20 55.24
CA ALA A 324 -10.47 0.60 54.13
C ALA A 324 -10.82 -0.04 52.78
N MET A 325 -11.04 0.77 51.74
CA MET A 325 -11.10 0.27 50.36
C MET A 325 -9.74 0.49 49.69
N ILE A 326 -9.34 -0.43 48.82
CA ILE A 326 -8.09 -0.33 48.06
C ILE A 326 -8.43 -0.01 46.61
N ASP A 327 -8.37 1.27 46.27
CA ASP A 327 -8.83 1.79 44.98
C ASP A 327 -8.16 1.07 43.80
N GLY A 328 -8.99 0.66 42.84
CA GLY A 328 -8.53 0.00 41.62
C GLY A 328 -7.98 -1.42 41.82
N PHE A 329 -8.13 -2.02 43.00
CA PHE A 329 -7.93 -3.45 43.22
C PHE A 329 -9.26 -4.17 43.40
N PHE A 330 -9.32 -5.40 42.92
CA PHE A 330 -10.51 -6.25 43.02
C PHE A 330 -10.14 -7.59 43.67
N GLY A 331 -11.12 -8.21 44.30
CA GLY A 331 -11.10 -9.61 44.71
C GLY A 331 -11.96 -10.45 43.76
N GLY A 332 -11.65 -11.74 43.67
CA GLY A 332 -12.32 -12.66 42.75
C GLY A 332 -11.94 -14.11 43.02
N CYS A 333 -12.48 -15.03 42.22
CA CYS A 333 -12.28 -16.47 42.35
C CYS A 333 -10.82 -16.90 42.33
N THR A 334 -10.00 -16.25 41.51
CA THR A 334 -8.56 -16.45 41.52
C THR A 334 -7.86 -15.09 41.62
N PRO A 335 -6.64 -15.05 42.18
CA PRO A 335 -5.81 -13.85 42.13
C PRO A 335 -5.58 -13.34 40.70
N LEU A 336 -5.57 -14.22 39.70
CA LEU A 336 -5.45 -13.85 38.29
C LEU A 336 -6.70 -13.11 37.80
N ASP A 337 -7.89 -13.66 38.02
CA ASP A 337 -9.13 -12.99 37.62
C ASP A 337 -9.33 -11.65 38.33
N ALA A 338 -8.98 -11.63 39.62
CA ALA A 338 -9.01 -10.43 40.45
C ALA A 338 -8.06 -9.35 39.92
N LEU A 339 -6.82 -9.72 39.58
CA LEU A 339 -5.85 -8.81 38.98
C LEU A 339 -6.30 -8.32 37.60
N LEU A 340 -6.79 -9.20 36.73
CA LEU A 340 -7.25 -8.84 35.38
C LEU A 340 -8.38 -7.79 35.40
N ALA A 341 -9.26 -7.85 36.41
CA ALA A 341 -10.32 -6.87 36.65
C ALA A 341 -9.82 -5.56 37.27
N SER A 342 -8.65 -5.57 37.91
CA SER A 342 -8.06 -4.42 38.61
C SER A 342 -7.56 -3.35 37.65
N THR A 343 -7.59 -2.09 38.07
CA THR A 343 -7.08 -0.90 37.36
C THR A 343 -5.79 -0.35 37.97
N LEU A 344 -5.40 -0.85 39.15
CA LEU A 344 -4.18 -0.49 39.88
C LEU A 344 -4.12 0.98 40.35
N ASP A 345 -5.27 1.66 40.47
CA ASP A 345 -5.35 3.08 40.80
C ASP A 345 -4.64 3.45 42.12
N CYS A 346 -4.70 2.57 43.13
CA CYS A 346 -4.01 2.75 44.40
C CYS A 346 -2.49 2.97 44.23
N LEU A 347 -1.86 2.36 43.23
CA LEU A 347 -0.42 2.47 42.97
C LEU A 347 0.03 3.86 42.54
N TYR A 348 -0.92 4.72 42.15
CA TYR A 348 -0.70 6.09 41.72
C TYR A 348 -1.30 7.10 42.72
N ASN A 349 -1.79 6.65 43.87
CA ASN A 349 -2.39 7.48 44.91
C ASN A 349 -1.64 7.31 46.24
N LEU A 350 -0.90 8.35 46.63
CA LEU A 350 -0.13 8.36 47.88
C LEU A 350 -1.03 8.12 49.12
N GLU A 351 -2.25 8.64 49.12
CA GLU A 351 -3.20 8.45 50.22
C GLU A 351 -3.58 6.98 50.36
N CYS A 352 -3.83 6.29 49.24
CA CYS A 352 -4.13 4.86 49.25
C CYS A 352 -2.92 4.02 49.69
N LEU A 353 -1.72 4.32 49.19
CA LEU A 353 -0.50 3.60 49.58
C LEU A 353 -0.19 3.74 51.08
N ASN A 354 -0.46 4.91 51.67
CA ASN A 354 -0.23 5.17 53.10
C ASN A 354 -1.13 4.34 54.03
N ILE A 355 -2.21 3.73 53.52
CA ILE A 355 -3.07 2.83 54.30
C ILE A 355 -2.43 1.44 54.45
N LEU A 356 -1.64 1.00 53.47
CA LEU A 356 -1.13 -0.37 53.40
C LEU A 356 -0.20 -0.75 54.57
N PRO A 357 0.73 0.10 55.07
CA PRO A 357 1.63 -0.27 56.16
C PRO A 357 0.94 -0.65 57.47
N ALA A 358 -0.30 -0.18 57.70
CA ALA A 358 -1.09 -0.57 58.88
C ALA A 358 -1.51 -2.05 58.84
N TYR A 359 -1.64 -2.63 57.65
CA TYR A 359 -2.13 -3.99 57.43
C TYR A 359 -1.06 -4.96 56.94
N PHE A 360 0.05 -4.43 56.43
CA PHE A 360 1.22 -5.18 55.99
C PHE A 360 2.46 -4.65 56.74
N PRO A 361 2.74 -5.11 57.97
CA PRO A 361 3.77 -4.53 58.83
C PRO A 361 5.18 -4.56 58.22
N ARG A 362 5.45 -5.51 57.31
CA ARG A 362 6.72 -5.62 56.58
C ARG A 362 6.96 -4.44 55.63
N LEU A 363 5.91 -3.72 55.20
CA LEU A 363 6.04 -2.52 54.38
C LEU A 363 6.72 -1.36 55.12
N ASN A 364 6.69 -1.35 56.46
CA ASN A 364 7.43 -0.34 57.23
C ASN A 364 8.95 -0.41 57.00
N GLN A 365 9.48 -1.56 56.60
CA GLN A 365 10.90 -1.75 56.29
C GLN A 365 11.25 -1.32 54.85
N THR A 366 10.26 -1.30 53.96
CA THR A 366 10.41 -0.90 52.54
C THR A 366 9.93 0.54 52.29
N ASN A 367 9.53 1.26 53.34
CA ASN A 367 8.82 2.53 53.25
C ASN A 367 9.58 3.65 52.51
N HIS A 368 10.92 3.57 52.46
CA HIS A 368 11.75 4.52 51.73
C HIS A 368 11.80 4.29 50.21
N LEU A 369 11.33 3.14 49.71
CA LEU A 369 11.52 2.71 48.31
C LEU A 369 10.47 3.26 47.33
N TRP A 370 9.20 3.34 47.73
CA TRP A 370 8.09 3.87 46.90
C TRP A 370 7.95 5.39 46.90
N ASN A 371 8.37 6.11 47.94
CA ASN A 371 8.25 7.57 47.99
C ASN A 371 9.08 8.28 46.89
N ASN A 372 10.12 7.62 46.37
CA ASN A 372 11.01 8.14 45.32
C ASN A 372 10.85 7.45 43.95
N LYS A 373 9.98 6.44 43.83
CA LYS A 373 9.79 5.63 42.61
C LYS A 373 8.32 5.43 42.24
N LEU A 374 7.46 6.39 42.61
CA LEU A 374 6.09 6.40 42.10
C LEU A 374 6.15 6.51 40.56
N PRO A 375 5.46 5.63 39.83
CA PRO A 375 5.32 5.79 38.40
C PRO A 375 4.63 7.15 38.12
N PRO A 376 5.02 7.86 37.04
CA PRO A 376 4.43 9.15 36.70
C PRO A 376 2.90 9.06 36.68
N THR A 377 2.24 10.07 37.23
CA THR A 377 0.78 10.18 37.37
C THR A 377 0.09 10.38 36.03
N GLN A 378 0.16 9.38 35.14
CA GLN A 378 -0.66 9.35 33.94
C GLN A 378 -1.80 8.36 34.20
N ARG A 379 -2.78 8.80 35.00
CA ARG A 379 -4.02 8.06 35.26
C ARG A 379 -4.66 7.68 33.94
N ARG A 380 -4.80 6.38 33.70
CA ARG A 380 -5.86 5.85 32.84
C ARG A 380 -6.55 4.77 33.64
N ASN A 381 -7.87 4.91 33.84
CA ASN A 381 -8.74 3.89 34.43
C ASN A 381 -8.84 2.70 33.46
N VAL A 382 -7.72 1.99 33.27
CA VAL A 382 -7.54 0.91 32.30
C VAL A 382 -7.26 -0.35 33.12
N SER A 383 -8.01 -1.41 32.84
CA SER A 383 -7.82 -2.67 33.54
C SER A 383 -6.48 -3.31 33.20
N VAL A 384 -5.94 -4.13 34.09
CA VAL A 384 -4.74 -4.92 33.81
C VAL A 384 -4.95 -5.82 32.59
N LYS A 385 -6.18 -6.33 32.38
CA LYS A 385 -6.52 -7.05 31.15
C LYS A 385 -6.21 -6.21 29.89
N ASN A 386 -6.66 -4.95 29.86
CA ASN A 386 -6.40 -4.06 28.72
C ASN A 386 -4.91 -3.68 28.61
N LEU A 387 -4.19 -3.60 29.72
CA LEU A 387 -2.74 -3.41 29.71
C LEU A 387 -2.02 -4.62 29.09
N ILE A 388 -2.45 -5.85 29.41
CA ILE A 388 -1.92 -7.06 28.77
C ILE A 388 -2.27 -7.09 27.28
N GLU A 389 -3.49 -6.68 26.90
CA GLU A 389 -3.92 -6.54 25.50
C GLU A 389 -3.08 -5.53 24.70
N SER A 390 -2.17 -4.80 25.35
CA SER A 390 -1.18 -3.91 24.75
C SER A 390 0.26 -4.26 25.17
N PHE A 391 0.51 -5.45 25.71
CA PHE A 391 1.81 -5.89 26.25
C PHE A 391 2.44 -4.97 27.30
N PHE A 392 1.62 -4.16 27.97
CA PHE A 392 2.11 -3.06 28.79
C PHE A 392 3.06 -2.15 27.99
N ILE A 393 2.79 -1.88 26.72
CA ILE A 393 3.56 -0.93 25.90
C ILE A 393 2.88 0.44 25.98
N GLU A 394 3.66 1.47 26.32
CA GLU A 394 3.18 2.86 26.33
C GLU A 394 3.44 3.59 25.02
N ASN A 395 4.64 3.37 24.48
CA ASN A 395 5.05 3.93 23.20
C ASN A 395 5.98 2.95 22.49
N GLN A 396 5.80 2.88 21.17
CA GLN A 396 6.55 2.08 20.24
C GLN A 396 6.98 2.99 19.08
N SER A 397 8.27 2.97 18.77
CA SER A 397 8.81 3.67 17.60
C SER A 397 9.80 2.77 16.88
N SER A 398 9.64 2.66 15.56
CA SER A 398 10.58 1.97 14.70
C SER A 398 11.19 2.99 13.75
N GLU A 399 12.48 3.23 13.92
CA GLU A 399 13.26 4.17 13.13
C GLU A 399 13.94 3.43 11.97
N VAL A 400 13.80 3.97 10.77
CA VAL A 400 14.44 3.45 9.57
C VAL A 400 15.69 4.28 9.28
N ASN A 401 16.85 3.62 9.28
CA ASN A 401 18.06 4.17 8.70
C ASN A 401 18.00 4.01 7.17
N TYR A 402 17.40 5.00 6.52
CA TYR A 402 17.22 4.98 5.06
C TYR A 402 18.55 4.93 4.30
N LYS A 403 19.64 5.48 4.85
CA LYS A 403 20.97 5.41 4.21
C LYS A 403 21.47 3.98 4.15
N ASN A 404 21.38 3.25 5.26
CA ASN A 404 21.73 1.83 5.28
C ASN A 404 20.85 1.02 4.32
N TYR A 405 19.55 1.31 4.27
CA TYR A 405 18.64 0.67 3.33
C TYR A 405 19.07 0.93 1.87
N PHE A 406 19.31 2.20 1.52
CA PHE A 406 19.71 2.62 0.19
C PHE A 406 21.03 1.97 -0.25
N ASP A 407 22.03 1.97 0.63
CA ASP A 407 23.35 1.39 0.35
C ASP A 407 23.30 -0.12 0.17
N ARG A 408 22.34 -0.79 0.81
CA ARG A 408 22.18 -2.23 0.71
C ARG A 408 21.38 -2.64 -0.53
N CYS A 409 20.34 -1.87 -0.89
CA CYS A 409 19.66 -2.00 -2.19
C CYS A 409 20.66 -1.80 -3.34
N ASP A 410 21.61 -0.89 -3.18
CA ASP A 410 22.70 -0.61 -4.15
C ASP A 410 22.19 -0.45 -5.59
N PRO A 411 21.39 0.60 -5.87
CA PRO A 411 20.82 0.81 -7.19
C PRO A 411 21.91 1.11 -8.24
N SER A 412 22.05 0.22 -9.22
CA SER A 412 23.11 0.33 -10.26
C SER A 412 22.87 1.46 -11.27
N PHE A 413 21.61 1.76 -11.57
CA PHE A 413 21.20 2.91 -12.37
C PHE A 413 19.73 3.22 -12.11
N CYS A 414 19.31 4.43 -12.43
CA CYS A 414 17.92 4.87 -12.44
C CYS A 414 17.52 5.37 -13.82
N THR A 415 16.28 5.13 -14.21
CA THR A 415 15.71 5.65 -15.47
C THR A 415 14.39 6.33 -15.23
N TYR A 416 14.16 7.45 -15.91
CA TYR A 416 12.86 8.11 -15.97
C TYR A 416 12.60 8.65 -17.37
N THR A 417 11.33 8.87 -17.72
CA THR A 417 10.94 9.40 -19.03
C THR A 417 10.45 10.83 -18.89
N THR A 418 10.95 11.70 -19.77
CA THR A 418 10.55 13.12 -19.83
C THR A 418 10.21 13.52 -21.26
N THR A 419 9.43 14.60 -21.39
CA THR A 419 9.10 15.24 -22.67
C THR A 419 9.95 16.49 -22.83
N ASP A 420 10.86 16.49 -23.80
CA ASP A 420 11.69 17.66 -24.08
C ASP A 420 10.87 18.78 -24.75
N GLN A 421 11.35 20.02 -24.61
CA GLN A 421 10.85 21.14 -25.41
C GLN A 421 11.17 20.91 -26.90
N VAL A 422 10.27 21.37 -27.76
CA VAL A 422 10.36 21.21 -29.21
C VAL A 422 11.71 21.73 -29.74
N ASN A 423 12.54 20.85 -30.29
CA ASN A 423 13.83 21.24 -30.85
C ASN A 423 13.65 21.86 -32.25
N PHE A 424 13.57 23.19 -32.29
CA PHE A 424 13.42 23.95 -33.55
C PHE A 424 14.56 23.70 -34.54
N SER A 425 15.79 23.44 -34.06
CA SER A 425 16.91 23.11 -34.95
C SER A 425 16.64 21.82 -35.73
N TYR A 426 16.11 20.80 -35.06
CA TYR A 426 15.74 19.54 -35.71
C TYR A 426 14.64 19.76 -36.77
N ILE A 427 13.61 20.56 -36.44
CA ILE A 427 12.53 20.88 -37.39
C ILE A 427 13.08 21.61 -38.63
N ILE A 428 13.97 22.59 -38.44
CA ILE A 428 14.57 23.35 -39.53
C ILE A 428 15.44 22.44 -40.41
N THR A 429 16.31 21.60 -39.81
CA THR A 429 17.15 20.65 -40.55
C THR A 429 16.30 19.64 -41.33
N LEU A 430 15.19 19.18 -40.74
CA LEU A 430 14.22 18.30 -41.41
C LEU A 430 13.61 18.99 -42.65
N LEU A 431 13.13 20.23 -42.51
CA LEU A 431 12.53 20.98 -43.61
C LEU A 431 13.54 21.25 -44.75
N ILE A 432 14.78 21.63 -44.42
CA ILE A 432 15.84 21.85 -45.42
C ILE A 432 16.18 20.56 -46.15
N SER A 433 16.29 19.43 -45.44
CA SER A 433 16.60 18.12 -46.02
C SER A 433 15.52 17.61 -46.98
N LEU A 434 14.25 17.91 -46.70
CA LEU A 434 13.10 17.47 -47.52
C LEU A 434 12.78 18.41 -48.68
N TYR A 435 13.24 19.67 -48.63
CA TYR A 435 12.99 20.68 -49.66
C TYR A 435 13.46 20.23 -51.06
N GLY A 436 14.65 19.62 -51.14
CA GLY A 436 15.22 19.15 -52.41
C GLY A 436 14.38 18.07 -53.09
N GLY A 437 13.91 17.06 -52.34
CA GLY A 437 13.05 16.02 -52.88
C GLY A 437 11.65 16.54 -53.23
N LEU A 438 11.08 17.38 -52.37
CA LEU A 438 9.74 17.95 -52.54
C LEU A 438 9.64 18.81 -53.81
N THR A 439 10.65 19.65 -54.08
CA THR A 439 10.69 20.48 -55.30
C THR A 439 10.78 19.64 -56.57
N ALA A 440 11.56 18.55 -56.58
CA ALA A 440 11.65 17.64 -57.71
C ALA A 440 10.33 16.90 -57.99
N ILE A 441 9.66 16.39 -56.95
CA ILE A 441 8.35 15.71 -57.07
C ILE A 441 7.28 16.67 -57.59
N LEU A 442 7.20 17.88 -57.01
CA LEU A 442 6.17 18.85 -57.38
C LEU A 442 6.36 19.36 -58.82
N ARG A 443 7.60 19.46 -59.31
CA ARG A 443 7.89 19.78 -60.72
C ARG A 443 7.39 18.70 -61.69
N LEU A 444 7.27 17.47 -61.23
CA LEU A 444 6.74 16.35 -62.03
C LEU A 444 5.21 16.28 -61.95
N ILE A 445 4.63 16.44 -60.75
CA ILE A 445 3.19 16.24 -60.50
C ILE A 445 2.34 17.46 -60.91
N ALA A 446 2.81 18.70 -60.69
CA ALA A 446 2.02 19.89 -60.98
C ALA A 446 1.60 20.04 -62.46
N PRO A 447 2.48 19.79 -63.46
CA PRO A 447 2.10 19.79 -64.87
C PRO A 447 1.04 18.74 -65.20
N PHE A 448 1.16 17.55 -64.60
CA PHE A 448 0.23 16.45 -64.78
C PHE A 448 -1.15 16.78 -64.20
N LEU A 449 -1.21 17.31 -62.98
CA LEU A 449 -2.48 17.69 -62.34
C LEU A 449 -3.22 18.79 -63.11
N VAL A 450 -2.51 19.81 -63.59
CA VAL A 450 -3.13 20.87 -64.42
C VAL A 450 -3.64 20.31 -65.74
N TYR A 451 -2.87 19.42 -66.38
CA TYR A 451 -3.32 18.74 -67.60
C TYR A 451 -4.60 17.93 -67.35
N LEU A 452 -4.66 17.18 -66.26
CA LEU A 452 -5.81 16.36 -65.87
C LEU A 452 -7.05 17.24 -65.60
N VAL A 453 -6.89 18.31 -64.81
CA VAL A 453 -7.98 19.26 -64.49
C VAL A 453 -8.51 19.96 -65.73
N LEU A 454 -7.63 20.42 -66.64
CA LEU A 454 -8.05 21.07 -67.88
C LEU A 454 -8.76 20.10 -68.83
N THR A 455 -8.34 18.83 -68.86
CA THR A 455 -8.97 17.78 -69.68
C THR A 455 -10.35 17.38 -69.16
N ILE A 456 -10.55 17.35 -67.83
CA ILE A 456 -11.87 17.11 -67.21
C ILE A 456 -12.80 18.29 -67.44
N LYS A 457 -12.33 19.53 -67.24
CA LYS A 457 -13.16 20.74 -67.38
C LYS A 457 -13.59 21.00 -68.84
N GLY A 458 -12.82 20.52 -69.82
CA GLY A 458 -13.17 20.55 -71.24
C GLY A 458 -14.20 19.52 -71.71
N ARG A 459 -14.66 18.60 -70.84
CA ARG A 459 -15.63 17.55 -71.17
C ARG A 459 -16.78 17.50 -70.18
N SER A 460 -17.60 18.54 -70.18
CA SER A 460 -18.91 18.54 -69.51
C SER A 460 -20.04 18.01 -70.41
N SER A 461 -19.80 16.94 -71.18
CA SER A 461 -20.89 16.14 -71.76
C SER A 461 -20.64 14.64 -71.55
N LYS A 462 -21.49 14.08 -70.68
CA LYS A 462 -21.81 12.67 -70.37
C LYS A 462 -20.89 11.59 -70.96
N ILE A 463 -20.04 10.92 -70.17
CA ILE A 463 -19.55 9.58 -70.52
C ILE A 463 -19.29 8.70 -69.29
N THR A 464 -19.91 7.51 -69.30
CA THR A 464 -19.65 6.33 -68.46
C THR A 464 -18.22 5.80 -68.65
N MET A 465 -17.51 5.46 -67.57
CA MET A 465 -16.13 4.95 -67.60
C MET A 465 -16.08 3.49 -68.10
N ASN A 466 -15.45 3.25 -69.26
CA ASN A 466 -15.09 1.91 -69.75
C ASN A 466 -13.56 1.67 -69.67
N HIS A 467 -13.18 0.42 -69.39
CA HIS A 467 -11.80 -0.06 -69.20
C HIS A 467 -10.85 0.23 -70.39
N GLU A 468 -11.37 0.28 -71.63
CA GLU A 468 -10.57 0.62 -72.82
C GLU A 468 -10.07 2.06 -72.86
N ARG A 469 -10.66 2.99 -72.10
CA ARG A 469 -10.13 4.36 -72.01
C ARG A 469 -8.85 4.44 -71.19
N TRP A 470 -8.68 3.55 -70.21
CA TRP A 470 -7.54 3.60 -69.28
C TRP A 470 -6.23 3.23 -69.98
N SER A 471 -6.27 2.31 -70.95
CA SER A 471 -5.12 1.93 -71.77
C SER A 471 -4.63 3.08 -72.68
N ILE A 472 -5.55 3.92 -73.19
CA ILE A 472 -5.24 5.12 -73.97
C ILE A 472 -4.53 6.17 -73.08
N TYR A 473 -5.00 6.36 -71.84
CA TYR A 473 -4.35 7.27 -70.89
C TYR A 473 -2.96 6.78 -70.48
N ILE A 474 -2.76 5.47 -70.22
CA ILE A 474 -1.44 4.91 -69.94
C ILE A 474 -0.50 5.10 -71.13
N ARG A 475 -0.99 4.91 -72.35
CA ARG A 475 -0.18 5.05 -73.57
C ARG A 475 0.24 6.51 -73.79
N GLN A 476 -0.65 7.46 -73.53
CA GLN A 476 -0.35 8.90 -73.53
C GLN A 476 0.62 9.30 -72.40
N LEU A 477 0.44 8.72 -71.21
CA LEU A 477 1.36 8.92 -70.08
C LEU A 477 2.76 8.39 -70.39
N GLY A 478 2.87 7.22 -71.02
CA GLY A 478 4.15 6.64 -71.44
C GLY A 478 4.86 7.48 -72.50
N GLN A 479 4.13 8.11 -73.41
CA GLN A 479 4.69 9.06 -74.39
C GLN A 479 5.14 10.36 -73.72
N TRP A 480 4.34 10.90 -72.80
CA TRP A 480 4.70 12.07 -71.99
C TRP A 480 5.95 11.83 -71.14
N ILE A 481 6.07 10.66 -70.50
CA ILE A 481 7.26 10.28 -69.73
C ILE A 481 8.51 10.20 -70.61
N LYS A 482 8.40 9.72 -71.84
CA LYS A 482 9.54 9.64 -72.78
C LYS A 482 10.06 11.02 -73.20
N GLN A 483 9.22 12.05 -73.14
CA GLN A 483 9.52 13.43 -73.51
C GLN A 483 9.87 14.32 -72.28
N LEU A 484 9.85 13.77 -71.07
CA LEU A 484 10.18 14.50 -69.84
C LEU A 484 11.65 14.96 -69.83
N ASN A 485 11.83 16.26 -69.60
CA ASN A 485 13.11 16.88 -69.32
C ASN A 485 12.96 17.77 -68.08
N LEU A 486 13.44 17.28 -66.94
CA LEU A 486 13.30 17.93 -65.62
C LEU A 486 14.32 19.09 -65.42
N PHE A 487 15.36 19.17 -66.26
CA PHE A 487 16.48 20.10 -66.13
C PHE A 487 16.63 21.04 -67.33
N LYS A 488 15.51 21.58 -67.84
CA LYS A 488 15.50 22.55 -68.96
C LYS A 488 16.22 23.85 -68.57
N SER A 489 17.17 24.32 -69.39
CA SER A 489 17.88 25.61 -69.27
C SER A 489 17.40 26.63 -70.31
N ALA A 490 17.34 27.92 -69.97
CA ALA A 490 16.71 28.97 -70.77
C ALA A 490 17.56 29.59 -71.91
N SER A 491 18.80 29.14 -72.13
CA SER A 491 19.72 29.68 -73.16
C SER A 491 19.57 29.01 -74.53
N ASN A 492 20.10 29.62 -75.60
CA ASN A 492 20.21 29.03 -76.95
C ASN A 492 20.89 27.65 -76.88
N ARG A 493 20.23 26.60 -77.41
CA ARG A 493 20.59 25.20 -77.15
C ARG A 493 21.18 24.52 -78.38
N THR A 494 22.18 23.65 -78.18
CA THR A 494 22.62 22.71 -79.21
C THR A 494 21.91 21.36 -79.08
N ARG A 495 21.90 20.57 -80.16
CA ARG A 495 21.25 19.24 -80.21
C ARG A 495 21.84 18.25 -79.18
N ASN A 496 23.11 18.41 -78.82
CA ASN A 496 23.79 17.57 -77.82
C ASN A 496 23.34 17.92 -76.39
N ASP A 497 23.11 19.20 -76.09
CA ASP A 497 22.64 19.64 -74.77
C ASP A 497 21.27 19.04 -74.42
N ILE A 498 20.38 18.98 -75.41
CA ILE A 498 19.04 18.40 -75.24
C ILE A 498 19.12 16.89 -74.97
N LYS A 499 19.98 16.18 -75.71
CA LYS A 499 20.20 14.73 -75.49
C LYS A 499 20.77 14.45 -74.10
N GLN A 500 21.73 15.26 -73.66
CA GLN A 500 22.33 15.12 -72.32
C GLN A 500 21.29 15.35 -71.23
N GLN A 501 20.48 16.41 -71.33
CA GLN A 501 19.43 16.69 -70.35
C GLN A 501 18.37 15.59 -70.25
N LEU A 502 17.99 14.97 -71.37
CA LEU A 502 17.06 13.83 -71.40
C LEU A 502 17.66 12.59 -70.71
N ILE A 503 18.95 12.30 -70.95
CA ILE A 503 19.66 11.20 -70.28
C ILE A 503 19.78 11.46 -68.78
N THR A 504 20.18 12.68 -68.38
CA THR A 504 20.26 13.08 -66.98
C THR A 504 18.90 13.00 -66.28
N THR A 505 17.83 13.39 -66.95
CA THR A 505 16.46 13.26 -66.43
C THR A 505 16.08 11.80 -66.18
N ARG A 506 16.41 10.89 -67.10
CA ARG A 506 16.12 9.45 -66.94
C ARG A 506 16.94 8.81 -65.82
N LEU A 507 18.24 9.11 -65.76
CA LEU A 507 19.11 8.64 -64.68
C LEU A 507 18.63 9.15 -63.32
N PHE A 508 18.27 10.43 -63.24
CA PHE A 508 17.71 11.02 -62.03
C PHE A 508 16.43 10.30 -61.59
N LEU A 509 15.48 10.05 -62.50
CA LEU A 509 14.24 9.35 -62.17
C LEU A 509 14.48 7.91 -61.67
N ILE A 510 15.41 7.18 -62.30
CA ILE A 510 15.77 5.82 -61.86
C ILE A 510 16.39 5.85 -60.47
N LEU A 511 17.33 6.76 -60.21
CA LEU A 511 17.97 6.92 -58.90
C LEU A 511 16.98 7.37 -57.84
N PHE A 512 16.07 8.27 -58.18
CA PHE A 512 15.04 8.80 -57.29
C PHE A 512 14.04 7.72 -56.88
N ILE A 513 13.57 6.89 -57.82
CA ILE A 513 12.69 5.75 -57.55
C ILE A 513 13.40 4.74 -56.63
N ASN A 514 14.66 4.43 -56.91
CA ASN A 514 15.46 3.54 -56.05
C ASN A 514 15.61 4.11 -54.64
N PHE A 515 15.90 5.40 -54.50
CA PHE A 515 16.02 6.05 -53.20
C PHE A 515 14.70 6.02 -52.42
N ILE A 516 13.56 6.29 -53.08
CA ILE A 516 12.24 6.16 -52.46
C ILE A 516 12.00 4.72 -51.98
N LEU A 517 12.35 3.73 -52.80
CA LEU A 517 12.14 2.32 -52.44
C LEU A 517 12.97 1.92 -51.23
N ILE A 518 14.25 2.33 -51.19
CA ILE A 518 15.15 2.13 -50.04
C ILE A 518 14.62 2.86 -48.79
N PHE A 519 14.16 4.10 -48.94
CA PHE A 519 13.64 4.89 -47.82
C PHE A 519 12.34 4.31 -47.26
N LEU A 520 11.43 3.82 -48.12
CA LEU A 520 10.20 3.13 -47.72
C LEU A 520 10.53 1.83 -46.99
N LEU A 521 11.49 1.05 -47.47
CA LEU A 521 11.96 -0.14 -46.77
C LEU A 521 12.54 0.22 -45.40
N TYR A 522 13.45 1.19 -45.32
CA TYR A 522 14.03 1.66 -44.06
C TYR A 522 12.97 2.12 -43.05
N TYR A 523 12.01 2.94 -43.48
CA TYR A 523 10.92 3.38 -42.60
C TYR A 523 9.96 2.26 -42.22
N SER A 524 9.76 1.26 -43.09
CA SER A 524 8.98 0.06 -42.78
C SER A 524 9.65 -0.81 -41.71
N PHE A 525 10.99 -0.76 -41.60
CA PHE A 525 11.75 -1.47 -40.58
C PHE A 525 12.01 -0.64 -39.32
N LYS A 526 11.62 0.64 -39.30
CA LYS A 526 11.86 1.51 -38.14
C LYS A 526 10.87 1.20 -37.03
N THR A 527 11.33 0.48 -36.01
CA THR A 527 10.56 0.22 -34.79
C THR A 527 10.54 1.45 -33.87
N GLN A 528 9.37 1.79 -33.32
CA GLN A 528 9.21 2.81 -32.28
C GLN A 528 8.75 2.17 -30.99
N THR A 529 9.34 2.56 -29.87
CA THR A 529 8.88 2.18 -28.53
C THR A 529 7.73 3.10 -28.11
N ILE A 530 6.54 2.53 -27.93
CA ILE A 530 5.36 3.22 -27.41
C ILE A 530 5.08 2.76 -25.98
N THR A 531 4.75 3.69 -25.09
CA THR A 531 4.27 3.36 -23.74
C THR A 531 2.75 3.18 -23.82
N MET A 532 2.28 1.96 -23.62
CA MET A 532 0.85 1.64 -23.55
C MET A 532 0.43 1.63 -22.08
N ILE A 533 -0.59 2.42 -21.73
CA ILE A 533 -1.18 2.44 -20.39
C ILE A 533 -2.47 1.61 -20.45
N GLU A 534 -2.48 0.49 -19.74
CA GLU A 534 -3.67 -0.32 -19.55
C GLU A 534 -4.25 -0.01 -18.17
N HIS A 535 -5.41 0.63 -18.14
CA HIS A 535 -6.09 0.91 -16.88
C HIS A 535 -6.80 -0.35 -16.37
N ASN A 536 -6.54 -0.71 -15.11
CA ASN A 536 -7.16 -1.87 -14.43
C ASN A 536 -7.05 -3.17 -15.24
N PRO A 537 -5.83 -3.64 -15.57
CA PRO A 537 -5.65 -4.84 -16.38
C PRO A 537 -6.24 -6.08 -15.70
N LEU A 538 -6.91 -6.93 -16.47
CA LEU A 538 -7.30 -8.28 -16.04
C LEU A 538 -6.05 -9.14 -15.79
N LEU A 539 -6.13 -10.14 -14.90
CA LEU A 539 -5.00 -11.01 -14.54
C LEU A 539 -4.35 -11.69 -15.76
N ASN A 540 -5.16 -12.14 -16.73
CA ASN A 540 -4.65 -12.77 -17.96
C ASN A 540 -3.92 -11.76 -18.84
N THR A 541 -4.42 -10.52 -18.93
CA THR A 541 -3.75 -9.43 -19.64
C THR A 541 -2.40 -9.14 -19.01
N TYR A 542 -2.34 -9.03 -17.68
CA TYR A 542 -1.09 -8.87 -16.94
C TYR A 542 -0.10 -10.00 -17.21
N LYS A 543 -0.52 -11.27 -17.09
CA LYS A 543 0.36 -12.44 -17.34
C LYS A 543 0.93 -12.45 -18.77
N ASN A 544 0.10 -12.13 -19.77
CA ASN A 544 0.56 -12.04 -21.15
C ASN A 544 1.59 -10.90 -21.31
N LEU A 545 1.28 -9.72 -20.77
CA LEU A 545 2.20 -8.58 -20.82
C LEU A 545 3.51 -8.87 -20.09
N GLN A 546 3.47 -9.59 -18.97
CA GLN A 546 4.67 -9.94 -18.23
C GLN A 546 5.55 -10.93 -19.00
N THR A 547 4.95 -11.86 -19.75
CA THR A 547 5.70 -12.79 -20.61
C THR A 547 6.39 -12.07 -21.77
N ILE A 548 5.72 -11.10 -22.40
CA ILE A 548 6.20 -10.42 -23.62
C ILE A 548 7.11 -9.22 -23.29
N HIS A 549 6.87 -8.56 -22.15
CA HIS A 549 7.51 -7.30 -21.77
C HIS A 549 8.07 -7.30 -20.34
N SER A 550 8.58 -8.45 -19.86
CA SER A 550 9.06 -8.62 -18.47
C SER A 550 10.00 -7.52 -17.97
N SER A 551 10.91 -7.05 -18.82
CA SER A 551 11.92 -6.05 -18.48
C SER A 551 11.43 -4.59 -18.49
N THR A 552 10.27 -4.32 -19.08
CA THR A 552 9.75 -2.96 -19.28
C THR A 552 8.33 -2.76 -18.75
N LEU A 553 7.62 -3.83 -18.40
CA LEU A 553 6.28 -3.78 -17.82
C LEU A 553 6.34 -3.19 -16.42
N ARG A 554 5.51 -2.18 -16.16
CA ARG A 554 5.34 -1.62 -14.83
C ARG A 554 3.88 -1.69 -14.43
N CYS A 555 3.63 -2.22 -13.25
CA CYS A 555 2.30 -2.34 -12.67
C CYS A 555 2.35 -1.79 -11.24
N PRO A 556 2.30 -0.45 -11.08
CA PRO A 556 2.20 0.13 -9.75
C PRO A 556 0.88 -0.30 -9.10
N CYS A 557 0.96 -0.69 -7.83
CA CYS A 557 -0.22 -1.07 -7.07
C CYS A 557 -0.98 0.19 -6.63
N SER A 558 -2.32 0.17 -6.72
CA SER A 558 -3.17 1.24 -6.18
C SER A 558 -3.26 1.21 -4.64
N LYS A 559 -2.92 0.07 -4.04
CA LYS A 559 -2.80 -0.12 -2.59
C LYS A 559 -1.38 -0.60 -2.28
N MET A 560 -0.70 0.11 -1.39
CA MET A 560 0.69 -0.19 -0.98
C MET A 560 0.77 -1.40 -0.04
N ALA A 561 -0.29 -1.65 0.73
CA ALA A 561 -0.40 -2.81 1.60
C ALA A 561 -1.71 -3.54 1.34
N MET A 562 -1.66 -4.86 1.27
CA MET A 562 -2.82 -5.74 1.12
C MET A 562 -2.76 -6.84 2.18
N PRO A 563 -3.82 -7.02 3.00
CA PRO A 563 -3.87 -8.15 3.93
C PRO A 563 -3.80 -9.47 3.17
N TYR A 564 -2.97 -10.42 3.60
CA TYR A 564 -2.82 -11.74 2.96
C TYR A 564 -4.17 -12.44 2.70
N LYS A 565 -5.12 -12.32 3.64
CA LYS A 565 -6.50 -12.82 3.53
C LYS A 565 -7.20 -12.45 2.21
N THR A 566 -6.78 -11.37 1.54
CA THR A 566 -7.38 -10.92 0.27
C THR A 566 -6.97 -11.76 -0.94
N PHE A 567 -5.83 -12.44 -0.92
CA PHE A 567 -5.32 -13.21 -2.06
C PHE A 567 -4.83 -14.62 -1.70
N THR A 568 -4.69 -14.94 -0.41
CA THR A 568 -4.40 -16.29 0.07
C THR A 568 -5.64 -16.89 0.72
N SER A 569 -6.05 -18.08 0.28
CA SER A 569 -7.00 -18.92 1.00
C SER A 569 -6.23 -20.03 1.71
N LEU A 570 -6.32 -20.06 3.04
CA LEU A 570 -5.88 -21.20 3.83
C LEU A 570 -7.11 -22.11 4.04
N SER A 571 -7.00 -23.38 3.65
CA SER A 571 -7.96 -24.42 4.02
C SER A 571 -7.27 -25.41 4.96
N PRO A 572 -6.99 -25.00 6.21
CA PRO A 572 -6.47 -25.92 7.20
C PRO A 572 -7.49 -27.04 7.43
N THR A 573 -7.03 -28.28 7.36
CA THR A 573 -7.82 -29.44 7.77
C THR A 573 -7.61 -29.64 9.26
N PHE A 574 -8.56 -29.15 10.05
CA PHE A 574 -8.55 -29.39 11.49
C PHE A 574 -9.01 -30.81 11.81
N HIS A 575 -8.64 -31.29 13.00
CA HIS A 575 -9.18 -32.54 13.51
C HIS A 575 -10.71 -32.45 13.60
N GLN A 576 -11.43 -33.53 13.29
CA GLN A 576 -12.91 -33.54 13.17
C GLN A 576 -13.63 -32.99 14.42
N ILE A 577 -13.01 -33.16 15.59
CA ILE A 577 -13.50 -32.62 16.87
C ILE A 577 -13.66 -31.09 16.82
N CYS A 578 -12.68 -30.37 16.27
CA CYS A 578 -12.67 -28.89 16.22
C CYS A 578 -13.75 -28.31 15.28
N SER A 579 -14.34 -29.15 14.42
CA SER A 579 -15.42 -28.79 13.50
C SER A 579 -16.74 -29.50 13.83
N SER A 580 -16.82 -30.15 14.98
CA SER A 580 -18.01 -30.87 15.42
C SER A 580 -18.86 -30.03 16.36
N ASP A 581 -20.12 -30.41 16.53
CA ASP A 581 -21.02 -29.79 17.50
C ASP A 581 -20.48 -29.86 18.94
N LEU A 582 -19.50 -30.74 19.20
CA LEU A 582 -18.91 -30.94 20.54
C LEU A 582 -18.15 -29.70 21.07
N VAL A 583 -17.74 -28.79 20.20
CA VAL A 583 -17.06 -27.54 20.59
C VAL A 583 -17.96 -26.30 20.42
N ASP A 584 -19.20 -26.48 19.99
CA ASP A 584 -20.17 -25.39 19.77
C ASP A 584 -20.75 -24.89 21.11
N GLU A 585 -21.00 -23.57 21.21
CA GLU A 585 -21.58 -22.98 22.43
C GLU A 585 -22.95 -23.57 22.79
N SER A 586 -23.76 -23.95 21.80
CA SER A 586 -25.08 -24.54 22.05
C SER A 586 -24.98 -25.89 22.75
N TRP A 587 -24.04 -26.74 22.31
CA TRP A 587 -23.74 -28.03 22.95
C TRP A 587 -23.18 -27.85 24.36
N ILE A 588 -22.22 -26.92 24.51
CA ILE A 588 -21.61 -26.63 25.82
C ILE A 588 -22.68 -26.10 26.80
N SER A 589 -23.56 -25.21 26.34
CA SER A 589 -24.67 -24.65 27.14
C SER A 589 -25.68 -25.73 27.55
N LEU A 590 -26.02 -26.65 26.64
CA LEU A 590 -26.87 -27.81 26.92
C LEU A 590 -26.26 -28.69 28.01
N LEU A 591 -24.98 -29.04 27.89
CA LEU A 591 -24.28 -29.83 28.91
C LEU A 591 -24.20 -29.11 30.25
N THR A 592 -23.92 -27.81 30.23
CA THR A 592 -23.83 -26.98 31.44
C THR A 592 -25.18 -26.91 32.17
N THR A 593 -26.28 -26.76 31.42
CA THR A 593 -27.65 -26.74 31.96
C THR A 593 -28.10 -28.12 32.45
N ALA A 594 -27.68 -29.19 31.77
CA ALA A 594 -27.94 -30.55 32.24
C ALA A 594 -27.22 -30.81 33.60
N GLY A 595 -26.02 -30.26 33.77
CA GLY A 595 -25.25 -30.34 35.01
C GLY A 595 -25.92 -29.68 36.22
N THR A 596 -26.71 -28.61 36.05
CA THR A 596 -27.38 -27.92 37.17
C THR A 596 -28.53 -28.73 37.77
N ASN A 597 -29.07 -29.70 37.05
CA ASN A 597 -30.27 -30.47 37.43
C ASN A 597 -29.95 -31.87 38.02
N HIS A 598 -28.67 -32.18 38.28
CA HIS A 598 -28.25 -33.52 38.72
C HIS A 598 -27.50 -33.52 40.06
N PRO A 599 -27.67 -34.58 40.89
CA PRO A 599 -26.99 -34.71 42.18
C PRO A 599 -25.47 -34.81 42.01
N ARG A 600 -24.74 -34.25 43.00
CA ARG A 600 -23.27 -34.18 43.05
C ARG A 600 -22.63 -35.55 42.76
N ASN A 601 -21.58 -35.56 41.93
CA ASN A 601 -20.72 -36.70 41.54
C ASN A 601 -21.07 -37.45 40.22
N THR A 602 -21.64 -36.78 39.22
CA THR A 602 -21.83 -37.36 37.87
C THR A 602 -20.98 -36.62 36.83
N TRP A 603 -20.44 -37.35 35.83
CA TRP A 603 -19.66 -36.77 34.72
C TRP A 603 -20.40 -35.62 34.02
N ILE A 604 -21.73 -35.65 34.03
CA ILE A 604 -22.60 -34.63 33.42
C ILE A 604 -22.34 -33.22 33.98
N ILE A 605 -21.93 -33.10 35.25
CA ILE A 605 -21.57 -31.81 35.88
C ILE A 605 -20.27 -31.25 35.29
N GLU A 606 -19.32 -32.12 34.95
CA GLU A 606 -18.00 -31.76 34.42
C GLU A 606 -17.94 -31.76 32.88
N ALA A 607 -18.90 -32.40 32.22
CA ALA A 607 -18.93 -32.54 30.76
C ALA A 607 -18.90 -31.18 30.06
N GLY A 608 -19.76 -30.24 30.47
CA GLY A 608 -19.76 -28.88 29.90
C GLY A 608 -18.40 -28.20 30.01
N ARG A 609 -17.70 -28.40 31.13
CA ARG A 609 -16.35 -27.85 31.39
C ARG A 609 -15.26 -28.48 30.52
N TYR A 610 -15.31 -29.78 30.29
CA TYR A 610 -14.37 -30.47 29.40
C TYR A 610 -14.52 -30.01 27.95
N PHE A 611 -15.76 -29.89 27.47
CA PHE A 611 -16.03 -29.43 26.11
C PHE A 611 -15.76 -27.92 25.94
N GLN A 612 -15.97 -27.11 27.00
CA GLN A 612 -15.53 -25.72 27.02
C GLN A 612 -14.00 -25.58 26.95
N MET A 613 -13.25 -26.50 27.58
CA MET A 613 -11.79 -26.54 27.46
C MET A 613 -11.37 -26.94 26.05
N LEU A 614 -12.02 -27.97 25.51
CA LEU A 614 -11.77 -28.45 24.15
C LEU A 614 -12.07 -27.41 23.07
N SER A 615 -13.05 -26.51 23.28
CA SER A 615 -13.37 -25.43 22.34
C SER A 615 -12.43 -24.23 22.45
N SER A 616 -11.71 -24.08 23.57
CA SER A 616 -10.74 -22.99 23.80
C SER A 616 -9.32 -23.31 23.33
N LEU A 617 -9.05 -24.58 23.01
CA LEU A 617 -7.81 -25.10 22.42
C LEU A 617 -7.86 -24.97 20.90
#